data_AF-A0A1I4K6Z7-F1
#
_entry.id   AF-A0A1I4K6Z7-F1
#
_cell.length_a   1.000
_cell.length_b   1.000
_cell.length_c   1.000
_cell.angle_alpha   90.00
_cell.angle_beta   90.00
_cell.angle_gamma   90.00
#
_symmetry.space_group_name_H-M   'P 1'
#
loop_
_entity.id
_entity.type
_entity.pdbx_description
1 polymer ?
#
loop_
_entity_poly.entity_id
_entity_poly.type
_entity_poly.pdbx_seq_one_letter_code
_entity_poly.pdbx_strand_id
1 'polypeptide(L)' 'MRSPSGYCGGYQWTFAKGGADPTDLHPEATALREVFEEMGYSCRIVAPISGEFASDTCVTRYFLMEPIELTKDF' A
#
# COMPACT_ATOMS: atom_id res chain seq x y z
N MET A 1 1.28 1.61 10.60
CA MET A 1 2.39 0.78 10.08
C MET A 1 2.21 -0.63 10.59
N ARG A 2 2.62 -1.64 9.82
CA ARG A 2 2.50 -3.07 10.17
C ARG A 2 3.81 -3.81 9.92
N SER A 3 3.96 -5.03 10.41
CA SER A 3 5.05 -5.91 9.97
C SER A 3 4.86 -6.32 8.50
N PRO A 4 5.92 -6.43 7.68
CA PRO A 4 5.80 -6.87 6.29
C PRO A 4 5.42 -8.34 6.18
N SER A 5 4.60 -8.67 5.18
CA SER A 5 4.35 -10.08 4.82
C SER A 5 5.65 -10.68 4.27
N GLY A 6 6.11 -11.78 4.85
CA GLY A 6 7.33 -12.48 4.40
C GLY A 6 8.67 -11.81 4.76
N TYR A 7 8.68 -10.72 5.53
CA TYR A 7 9.89 -10.03 6.02
C TYR A 7 10.91 -9.60 4.94
N CYS A 8 10.44 -9.38 3.71
CA CYS A 8 11.28 -8.89 2.62
C CYS A 8 11.99 -7.58 3.01
N GLY A 9 13.32 -7.55 2.84
CA GLY A 9 14.14 -6.38 3.18
C GLY A 9 14.54 -6.24 4.66
N GLY A 10 14.19 -7.21 5.52
CA GLY A 10 14.60 -7.21 6.94
C GLY A 10 13.87 -6.18 7.82
N TYR A 11 12.81 -5.55 7.30
CA TYR A 11 12.06 -4.53 8.02
C TYR A 11 11.16 -5.14 9.11
N GLN A 12 11.14 -4.51 10.30
CA GLN A 12 10.16 -4.81 11.35
C GLN A 12 8.81 -4.11 11.11
N TRP A 13 8.83 -2.98 10.40
CA TRP A 13 7.66 -2.18 10.07
C TRP A 13 7.73 -1.68 8.62
N THR A 14 6.60 -1.69 7.92
CA THR A 14 6.45 -1.12 6.58
C THR A 14 5.17 -0.31 6.47
N PHE A 15 5.14 0.60 5.49
CA PHE A 15 3.89 1.12 4.93
C PHE A 15 3.12 -0.01 4.24
N ALA A 16 1.79 0.15 4.17
CA ALA A 16 0.96 -0.78 3.45
C ALA A 16 1.34 -0.75 1.97
N LYS A 17 1.67 -1.92 1.41
CA LYS A 17 2.12 -2.05 0.02
C LYS A 17 2.05 -3.49 -0.44
N GLY A 18 1.75 -3.67 -1.73
CA GLY A 18 1.88 -4.93 -2.42
C GLY A 18 1.99 -4.75 -3.92
N GLY A 19 1.99 -5.87 -4.63
CA GLY A 19 2.06 -5.89 -6.09
C GLY A 19 0.70 -5.59 -6.71
N ALA A 20 0.70 -5.10 -7.95
CA ALA A 20 -0.54 -4.94 -8.71
C ALA A 20 -1.19 -6.31 -8.97
N ASP A 21 -2.49 -6.40 -8.73
CA ASP A 21 -3.33 -7.53 -9.14
C ASP A 21 -3.78 -7.33 -10.61
N PRO A 22 -3.98 -8.39 -11.41
CA PRO A 22 -4.50 -8.26 -12.78
C PRO A 22 -5.83 -7.51 -12.91
N THR A 23 -6.61 -7.44 -11.82
CA THR A 23 -7.88 -6.69 -11.76
C THR A 23 -7.70 -5.21 -11.38
N ASP A 24 -6.51 -4.81 -10.91
CA ASP A 24 -6.21 -3.42 -10.59
C ASP A 24 -6.05 -2.61 -11.90
N LEU A 25 -6.96 -1.66 -12.13
CA LEU A 25 -6.96 -0.86 -13.36
C LEU A 25 -5.78 0.12 -13.43
N HIS A 26 -5.34 0.66 -12.28
CA HIS A 26 -4.28 1.66 -12.15
C HIS A 26 -3.54 1.49 -10.81
N PRO A 27 -2.31 2.03 -10.65
CA PRO A 27 -1.54 1.92 -9.40
C PRO A 27 -2.27 2.43 -8.14
N GLU A 28 -3.14 3.43 -8.31
CA GLU A 28 -4.04 3.94 -7.27
C GLU A 28 -4.99 2.86 -6.73
N ALA A 29 -5.53 2.01 -7.63
CA ALA A 29 -6.42 0.91 -7.25
C ALA A 29 -5.68 -0.13 -6.42
N THR A 30 -4.47 -0.49 -6.84
CA THR A 30 -3.56 -1.34 -6.05
C THR A 30 -3.31 -0.75 -4.66
N ALA A 31 -2.96 0.54 -4.58
CA ALA A 31 -2.66 1.17 -3.30
C ALA A 31 -3.87 1.17 -2.35
N LEU A 32 -5.08 1.42 -2.87
CA LEU A 32 -6.31 1.39 -2.07
C LEU A 32 -6.63 -0.03 -1.59
N ARG A 33 -6.52 -1.03 -2.47
CA ARG A 33 -6.73 -2.45 -2.14
C ARG A 33 -5.76 -2.90 -1.06
N GLU A 34 -4.47 -2.64 -1.22
CA GLU A 34 -3.41 -3.04 -0.29
C GLU A 34 -3.60 -2.39 1.08
N VAL A 35 -3.94 -1.11 1.15
CA VAL A 35 -4.24 -0.45 2.44
C VAL A 35 -5.45 -1.09 3.12
N PHE A 36 -6.50 -1.43 2.38
CA PHE A 36 -7.66 -2.11 2.95
C PHE A 36 -7.33 -3.54 3.42
N GLU A 37 -6.61 -4.32 2.63
CA GLU A 37 -6.26 -5.70 2.96
C GLU A 37 -5.34 -5.78 4.19
N GLU A 38 -4.36 -4.89 4.25
CA GLU A 38 -3.29 -4.92 5.25
C GLU A 38 -3.59 -4.11 6.51
N MET A 39 -4.41 -3.06 6.41
CA MET A 39 -4.67 -2.11 7.50
C MET A 39 -6.16 -1.88 7.75
N GLY A 40 -7.07 -2.39 6.90
CA GLY A 40 -8.51 -2.43 7.16
C GLY A 40 -9.22 -1.10 6.97
N TYR A 41 -8.47 -0.07 6.59
CA TYR A 41 -8.99 1.25 6.32
C TYR A 41 -9.45 1.35 4.86
N SER A 42 -10.65 1.89 4.71
CA SER A 42 -11.06 2.48 3.44
C SER A 42 -10.52 3.91 3.40
N CYS A 43 -9.79 4.24 2.34
CA CYS A 43 -9.06 5.50 2.23
C CYS A 43 -9.42 6.28 0.96
N ARG A 44 -9.16 7.59 1.00
CA ARG A 44 -9.17 8.46 -0.17
C ARG A 44 -7.75 8.87 -0.49
N ILE A 45 -7.37 8.80 -1.77
CA ILE A 45 -6.07 9.33 -2.22
C ILE A 45 -6.13 10.87 -2.19
N VAL A 46 -5.12 11.46 -1.55
CA VAL A 46 -4.92 12.91 -1.51
C VAL A 46 -3.99 13.34 -2.62
N ALA A 47 -2.85 12.66 -2.77
CA ALA A 47 -1.85 12.96 -3.81
C ALA A 47 -0.88 11.78 -4.00
N PRO A 48 -0.29 11.60 -5.20
CA PRO A 48 0.89 10.76 -5.34
C PRO A 48 2.09 11.40 -4.62
N ILE A 49 2.89 10.59 -3.94
CA ILE A 49 4.21 11.02 -3.48
C ILE A 49 5.14 11.04 -4.70
N SER A 50 5.77 12.18 -4.95
CA SER A 50 6.63 12.34 -6.11
C SER A 50 7.79 11.36 -6.10
N GLY A 51 7.97 10.67 -7.22
CA GLY A 51 9.08 9.74 -7.44
C GLY A 51 8.64 8.29 -7.57
N GLU A 52 9.62 7.48 -7.93
CA GLU A 52 9.51 6.04 -8.05
C GLU A 52 10.67 5.43 -7.27
N PHE A 53 10.33 4.51 -6.37
CA PHE A 53 11.28 3.98 -5.40
C PHE A 53 11.64 2.56 -5.82
N ALA A 54 12.75 2.44 -6.54
CA ALA A 54 13.27 1.16 -6.99
C ALA A 54 13.82 0.33 -5.84
N SER A 55 13.59 -0.97 -5.93
CA SER A 55 14.24 -2.02 -5.16
C SER A 55 14.78 -3.07 -6.12
N ASP A 56 15.50 -4.06 -5.61
CA ASP A 56 16.09 -5.11 -6.44
C ASP A 56 15.06 -5.90 -7.27
N THR A 57 13.80 -5.94 -6.82
CA THR A 57 12.75 -6.76 -7.42
C THR A 57 11.57 -5.96 -7.99
N CYS A 58 11.36 -4.73 -7.56
CA CYS A 58 10.24 -3.93 -8.02
C CYS A 58 10.45 -2.41 -7.87
N VAL A 59 9.67 -1.65 -8.64
CA VAL A 59 9.53 -0.20 -8.49
C VAL A 59 8.25 0.08 -7.73
N THR A 60 8.35 0.81 -6.60
CA THR A 60 7.22 1.16 -5.76
C THR A 60 6.82 2.62 -5.97
N ARG A 61 5.52 2.89 -6.06
CA ARG A 61 4.94 4.24 -6.01
C ARG A 61 4.14 4.38 -4.71
N TYR A 62 4.27 5.53 -4.04
CA TYR A 62 3.55 5.79 -2.81
C TYR A 62 2.49 6.87 -3.03
N PHE A 63 1.41 6.79 -2.26
CA PHE A 63 0.31 7.75 -2.29
C PHE A 63 0.03 8.23 -0.87
N LEU A 64 -0.14 9.54 -0.72
CA LEU A 64 -0.68 10.13 0.50
C LEU A 64 -2.19 9.87 0.53
N MET A 65 -2.69 9.37 1.66
CA MET A 65 -4.07 8.98 1.82
C MET A 65 -4.67 9.52 3.11
N GLU A 66 -5.98 9.77 3.09
CA GLU A 66 -6.81 10.10 4.24
C GLU A 66 -7.77 8.93 4.53
N PRO A 67 -7.81 8.40 5.77
CA PRO A 67 -8.76 7.35 6.13
C PRO A 67 -10.18 7.93 6.17
N ILE A 68 -11.12 7.23 5.53
CA ILE A 68 -12.55 7.56 5.58
C ILE A 68 -13.21 6.80 6.72
N GLU A 69 -12.93 5.50 6.85
CA GLU A 69 -13.53 4.62 7.85
C GLU A 69 -12.60 3.42 8.15
N LEU A 70 -12.58 2.97 9.41
CA LEU A 70 -12.02 1.66 9.76
C LEU A 70 -13.09 0.60 9.51
N THR A 71 -12.88 -0.19 8.47
CA THR A 71 -13.89 -1.11 7.93
C THR A 71 -13.62 -2.57 8.24
N LYS A 72 -12.50 -2.91 8.88
CA LYS A 72 -12.09 -4.29 9.18
C LYS A 72 -11.56 -4.42 10.59
N ASP A 73 -12.15 -5.32 11.37
CA ASP A 73 -11.60 -5.77 12.65
C ASP A 73 -10.50 -6.81 12.38
N PHE A 74 -9.35 -6.66 13.05
CA PHE A 74 -8.15 -7.50 12.89
C PHE A 74 -8.02 -8.58 13.95
#